data_AF-A0A6N9EQA6-F1
#
_entry.id   AF-A0A6N9EQA6-F1
#
_cell.length_a   1.000
_cell.length_b   1.000
_cell.length_c   1.000
_cell.angle_alpha   90.00
_cell.angle_beta   90.00
_cell.angle_gamma   90.00
#
_symmetry.space_group_name_H-M   'P 1'
#
loop_
_entity.id
_entity.type
_entity.pdbx_description
1 polymer ?
#
loop_
_entity_poly.entity_id
_entity_poly.type
_entity_poly.pdbx_seq_one_letter_code
_entity_poly.pdbx_strand_id
1 'polypeptide(L)'
;MTDGAVPDNWFFRDGAPAGGPLVILDLDGVISNATHRQHFLRGDRKNWRGFFTNAGLDPPYDTGLALAASIGDDHAVAILTARPHYVADMTRAWLATNEVRHDLLILRPRHGRGSGGPSADFKRHEIHRLRAAGFEVALAIDDDERIIEMYRSEHIFALYTHSGYYER
;
A
#
# COMPACT_ATOMS: atom_id res chain seq x y z
N MET A 1 9.98 7.15 -26.05
CA MET A 1 9.02 7.58 -25.02
C MET A 1 7.74 6.79 -25.27
N THR A 2 7.60 5.63 -24.64
CA THR A 2 6.31 4.93 -24.68
C THR A 2 5.40 5.68 -23.73
N ASP A 3 4.38 6.31 -24.29
CA ASP A 3 3.22 6.81 -23.56
C ASP A 3 2.52 5.60 -22.93
N GLY A 4 3.06 5.14 -21.80
CA GLY A 4 2.60 3.97 -21.10
C GLY A 4 1.35 4.38 -20.36
N ALA A 5 0.19 3.93 -20.85
CA ALA A 5 -1.08 4.18 -20.18
C ALA A 5 -0.97 3.87 -18.69
N VAL A 6 -1.43 4.82 -17.86
CA VAL A 6 -1.43 4.66 -16.41
C VAL A 6 -2.17 3.36 -16.05
N PRO A 7 -1.57 2.44 -15.27
CA PRO A 7 -2.27 1.32 -14.65
C PRO A 7 -3.69 1.62 -14.14
N ASP A 8 -4.63 0.69 -14.35
CA ASP A 8 -5.97 0.79 -13.77
C ASP A 8 -5.97 0.71 -12.24
N ASN A 9 -4.91 0.15 -11.65
CA ASN A 9 -4.73 0.02 -10.21
C ASN A 9 -3.99 1.18 -9.53
N TRP A 10 -3.66 2.24 -10.28
CA TRP A 10 -3.04 3.46 -9.76
C TRP A 10 -4.05 4.60 -9.71
N PHE A 11 -4.21 5.20 -8.54
CA PHE A 11 -5.13 6.30 -8.29
C PHE A 11 -4.35 7.49 -7.76
N PHE A 12 -4.09 8.48 -8.62
CA PHE A 12 -3.47 9.73 -8.22
C PHE A 12 -4.47 10.65 -7.51
N ARG A 13 -4.03 11.34 -6.45
CA ARG A 13 -4.88 12.27 -5.70
C ARG A 13 -5.08 13.59 -6.45
N ASP A 14 -3.98 14.24 -6.84
CA ASP A 14 -3.97 15.58 -7.45
C ASP A 14 -3.16 15.60 -8.76
N GLY A 15 -3.46 14.66 -9.67
CA GLY A 15 -2.72 14.45 -10.92
C GLY A 15 -1.45 13.61 -10.73
N ALA A 16 -0.89 13.12 -11.83
CA ALA A 16 0.31 12.28 -11.78
C ALA A 16 1.56 13.15 -11.56
N PRO A 17 2.40 12.88 -10.53
CA PRO A 17 3.70 13.52 -10.39
C PRO A 17 4.61 13.19 -11.58
N ALA A 18 5.55 14.08 -11.89
CA ALA A 18 6.48 13.92 -13.02
C ALA A 18 7.59 12.87 -12.80
N GLY A 19 7.54 12.10 -11.70
CA GLY A 19 8.64 11.26 -11.19
C GLY A 19 9.36 11.90 -10.00
N GLY A 20 10.54 11.40 -9.65
CA GLY A 20 11.36 11.89 -8.54
C GLY A 20 11.26 11.07 -7.25
N PRO A 21 11.76 11.59 -6.11
CA PRO A 21 11.81 10.87 -4.84
C PRO A 21 10.43 10.38 -4.39
N LEU A 22 10.36 9.11 -3.98
CA LEU A 22 9.11 8.49 -3.54
C LEU A 22 9.31 7.65 -2.28
N VAL A 23 8.41 7.84 -1.32
CA VAL A 23 8.27 7.01 -0.12
C VAL A 23 7.07 6.11 -0.27
N ILE A 24 7.25 4.82 0.00
CA ILE A 24 6.16 3.84 0.05
C ILE A 24 5.70 3.65 1.49
N LEU A 25 4.40 3.76 1.72
CA LEU A 25 3.75 3.33 2.95
C LEU A 25 2.79 2.18 2.63
N ASP A 26 2.86 1.07 3.37
CA ASP A 26 1.72 0.16 3.42
C ASP A 26 0.53 0.83 4.14
N LEU A 27 -0.66 0.26 3.94
CA LEU A 27 -1.88 0.74 4.58
C LEU A 27 -2.24 -0.08 5.82
N ASP A 28 -2.40 -1.39 5.68
CA ASP A 28 -3.02 -2.24 6.70
C ASP A 28 -1.96 -2.69 7.71
N GLY A 29 -2.01 -2.19 8.95
CA GLY A 29 -0.97 -2.45 9.96
C GLY A 29 0.06 -1.34 10.10
N VAL A 30 0.02 -0.34 9.22
CA VAL A 30 0.88 0.86 9.27
C VAL A 30 0.05 2.12 9.54
N ILE A 31 -0.96 2.40 8.70
CA ILE A 31 -1.83 3.59 8.82
C ILE A 31 -3.25 3.18 9.25
N SER A 32 -3.71 2.02 8.80
CA SER A 32 -5.07 1.51 9.01
C SER A 32 -5.05 0.30 9.92
N ASN A 33 -5.83 0.34 10.99
CA ASN A 33 -5.91 -0.76 11.95
C ASN A 33 -6.94 -1.80 11.49
N ALA A 34 -6.46 -2.87 10.86
CA ALA A 34 -7.23 -4.01 10.40
C ALA A 34 -7.52 -5.08 11.49
N THR A 35 -7.18 -4.84 12.76
CA THR A 35 -7.27 -5.86 13.83
C THR A 35 -8.66 -6.46 13.94
N HIS A 36 -9.73 -5.66 13.89
CA HIS A 36 -11.10 -6.15 14.09
C HIS A 36 -11.53 -7.12 13.00
N ARG A 37 -10.92 -7.07 11.80
CA ARG A 37 -11.23 -7.94 10.67
C ARG A 37 -10.27 -9.13 10.53
N GLN A 38 -9.19 -9.21 11.32
CA GLN A 38 -8.26 -10.35 11.29
C GLN A 38 -8.94 -11.71 11.55
N HIS A 39 -10.05 -11.73 12.28
CA HIS A 39 -10.82 -12.96 12.53
C HIS A 39 -11.31 -13.63 11.23
N PHE A 40 -11.52 -12.88 10.13
CA PHE A 40 -11.88 -13.46 8.83
C PHE A 40 -10.77 -14.34 8.22
N LEU A 41 -9.53 -14.18 8.67
CA LEU A 41 -8.36 -14.89 8.15
C LEU A 41 -7.89 -16.02 9.09
N ARG A 42 -8.59 -16.25 10.20
CA ARG A 42 -8.33 -17.36 11.13
C ARG A 42 -8.93 -18.66 10.61
N GLY A 43 -8.31 -19.79 10.95
CA GLY A 43 -8.74 -21.13 10.55
C GLY A 43 -8.32 -21.54 9.12
N ASP A 44 -8.73 -22.73 8.72
CA ASP A 44 -8.26 -23.37 7.48
C ASP A 44 -8.80 -22.68 6.21
N ARG A 45 -10.01 -22.13 6.27
CA ARG A 45 -10.65 -21.44 5.15
C ARG A 45 -10.75 -19.94 5.41
N LYS A 46 -9.82 -19.19 4.83
CA LYS A 46 -9.78 -17.72 4.92
C LYS A 46 -10.92 -17.07 4.13
N ASN A 47 -11.64 -16.15 4.77
CA ASN A 47 -12.65 -15.30 4.13
C ASN A 47 -12.06 -13.95 3.70
N TRP A 48 -11.31 -13.96 2.61
CA TRP A 48 -10.70 -12.73 2.06
C TRP A 48 -11.74 -11.68 1.65
N ARG A 49 -12.89 -12.10 1.12
CA ARG A 49 -13.94 -11.15 0.72
C ARG A 49 -14.44 -10.38 1.95
N GLY A 50 -14.82 -11.09 3.02
CA GLY A 50 -15.24 -10.48 4.28
C GLY A 50 -14.15 -9.62 4.91
N PHE A 51 -12.90 -10.06 4.87
CA PHE A 51 -11.75 -9.28 5.33
C PHE A 51 -11.65 -7.93 4.61
N PHE A 52 -11.73 -7.88 3.29
CA PHE A 52 -11.56 -6.62 2.56
C PHE A 52 -12.81 -5.73 2.56
N THR A 53 -14.02 -6.29 2.52
CA THR A 53 -15.26 -5.48 2.50
C THR A 53 -15.53 -4.74 3.81
N ASN A 54 -14.86 -5.12 4.90
CA ASN A 54 -14.97 -4.45 6.20
C ASN A 54 -13.87 -3.42 6.46
N ALA A 55 -12.96 -3.18 5.50
CA ALA A 55 -11.80 -2.33 5.71
C ALA A 55 -12.12 -0.81 5.78
N GLY A 56 -13.34 -0.41 5.43
CA GLY A 56 -13.82 0.96 5.63
C GLY A 56 -14.14 1.30 7.10
N LEU A 57 -14.17 0.29 7.97
CA LEU A 57 -14.41 0.46 9.42
C LEU A 57 -13.12 0.47 10.25
N ASP A 58 -11.96 0.37 9.59
CA ASP A 58 -10.66 0.38 10.26
C ASP A 58 -10.45 1.74 10.96
N PRO A 59 -10.14 1.80 12.26
CA PRO A 59 -9.67 3.05 12.85
C PRO A 59 -8.26 3.36 12.30
N PRO A 60 -7.89 4.65 12.14
CA PRO A 60 -6.52 5.00 11.80
C PRO A 60 -5.59 4.76 13.00
N TYR A 61 -4.30 4.52 12.72
CA TYR A 61 -3.24 4.69 13.70
C TYR A 61 -2.77 6.14 13.67
N ASP A 62 -2.92 6.87 14.78
CA ASP A 62 -2.46 8.26 14.89
C ASP A 62 -0.97 8.40 14.54
N THR A 63 -0.15 7.41 14.90
CA THR A 63 1.27 7.34 14.55
C THR A 63 1.50 7.17 13.05
N GLY A 64 0.67 6.39 12.37
CA GLY A 64 0.71 6.22 10.91
C GLY A 64 0.29 7.48 10.17
N LEU A 65 -0.74 8.19 10.67
CA LEU A 65 -1.13 9.50 10.16
C LEU A 65 0.00 10.53 10.33
N ALA A 66 0.59 10.60 11.52
CA ALA A 66 1.73 11.48 11.79
C ALA A 66 2.95 11.16 10.92
N LEU A 67 3.24 9.88 10.69
CA LEU A 67 4.29 9.44 9.78
C LEU A 67 4.04 9.96 8.36
N ALA A 68 2.86 9.70 7.80
CA ALA A 68 2.52 10.15 6.45
C ALA A 68 2.59 11.68 6.32
N ALA A 69 2.11 12.42 7.33
CA ALA A 69 2.15 13.88 7.36
C ALA A 69 3.56 14.46 7.55
N SER A 70 4.49 13.69 8.12
CA SER A 70 5.87 14.14 8.35
C SER A 70 6.75 14.10 7.10
N ILE A 71 6.29 13.44 6.03
CA ILE A 71 7.03 13.33 4.77
C ILE A 71 6.90 14.66 4.02
N GLY A 72 8.04 15.28 3.72
CA GLY A 72 8.09 16.58 3.04
C GLY A 72 7.53 16.53 1.62
N ASP A 73 7.08 17.69 1.13
CA ASP A 73 6.49 17.81 -0.22
C ASP A 73 7.49 17.64 -1.36
N ASP A 74 8.79 17.53 -1.05
CA ASP A 74 9.84 17.14 -1.99
C ASP A 74 9.86 15.63 -2.29
N HIS A 75 9.05 14.84 -1.58
CA HIS A 75 8.86 13.42 -1.80
C HIS A 75 7.39 13.11 -2.11
N ALA A 76 7.17 12.34 -3.18
CA ALA A 76 5.87 11.74 -3.40
C ALA A 76 5.61 10.64 -2.36
N VAL A 77 4.37 10.52 -1.89
CA VAL A 77 3.93 9.47 -0.96
C VAL A 77 3.01 8.51 -1.69
N ALA A 78 3.45 7.26 -1.85
CA ALA A 78 2.62 6.18 -2.39
C ALA A 78 2.10 5.28 -1.28
N ILE A 79 0.78 5.12 -1.19
CA ILE A 79 0.15 4.05 -0.45
C ILE A 79 0.14 2.80 -1.34
N LEU A 80 1.00 1.83 -1.06
CA LEU A 80 1.06 0.55 -1.79
C LEU A 80 0.46 -0.57 -0.95
N THR A 81 -0.79 -0.95 -1.23
CA THR A 81 -1.56 -1.88 -0.40
C THR A 81 -1.99 -3.13 -1.14
N ALA A 82 -2.04 -4.25 -0.43
CA ALA A 82 -2.58 -5.50 -0.95
C ALA A 82 -4.12 -5.53 -1.02
N ARG A 83 -4.81 -4.47 -0.57
CA ARG A 83 -6.27 -4.33 -0.77
C ARG A 83 -6.60 -4.48 -2.27
N PRO A 84 -7.57 -5.32 -2.62
CA PRO A 84 -7.90 -5.58 -4.03
C PRO A 84 -8.63 -4.39 -4.66
N HIS A 85 -8.42 -4.17 -5.95
CA HIS A 85 -9.02 -3.07 -6.70
C HIS A 85 -10.56 -2.99 -6.53
N TYR A 86 -11.27 -4.09 -6.31
CA TYR A 86 -12.73 -4.02 -6.12
C TYR A 86 -13.16 -3.25 -4.86
N VAL A 87 -12.26 -2.94 -3.91
CA VAL A 87 -12.52 -2.04 -2.77
C VAL A 87 -11.90 -0.64 -2.93
N ALA A 88 -11.59 -0.24 -4.17
CA ALA A 88 -10.92 1.04 -4.45
C ALA A 88 -11.70 2.24 -3.91
N ASP A 89 -12.99 2.35 -4.25
CA ASP A 89 -13.80 3.52 -3.86
C ASP A 89 -13.91 3.65 -2.35
N MET A 90 -14.12 2.53 -1.65
CA MET A 90 -14.14 2.48 -0.19
C MET A 90 -12.78 2.88 0.41
N THR A 91 -11.68 2.40 -0.16
CA THR A 91 -10.33 2.71 0.34
C THR A 91 -10.01 4.20 0.14
N ARG A 92 -10.34 4.75 -1.04
CA ARG A 92 -10.16 6.19 -1.34
C ARG A 92 -11.02 7.06 -0.43
N ALA A 93 -12.27 6.69 -0.20
CA ALA A 93 -13.13 7.39 0.75
C ALA A 93 -12.55 7.35 2.17
N TRP A 94 -12.05 6.20 2.62
CA TRP A 94 -11.41 6.07 3.93
C TRP A 94 -10.16 6.95 4.06
N LEU A 95 -9.28 6.97 3.05
CA LEU A 95 -8.10 7.84 3.03
C LEU A 95 -8.47 9.32 3.09
N ALA A 96 -9.52 9.73 2.37
CA ALA A 96 -10.01 11.11 2.38
C ALA A 96 -10.62 11.49 3.74
N THR A 97 -11.46 10.63 4.32
CA THR A 97 -12.09 10.87 5.63
C THR A 97 -11.07 11.00 6.77
N ASN A 98 -9.97 10.25 6.71
CA ASN A 98 -8.91 10.30 7.72
C ASN A 98 -7.76 11.25 7.33
N GLU A 99 -7.94 12.05 6.28
CA GLU A 99 -6.97 13.06 5.80
C GLU A 99 -5.54 12.50 5.59
N VAL A 100 -5.43 11.25 5.16
CA VAL A 100 -4.13 10.59 5.00
C VAL A 100 -3.34 11.31 3.91
N ARG A 101 -2.14 11.81 4.23
CA ARG A 101 -1.21 12.37 3.25
C ARG A 101 -0.78 11.27 2.27
N HIS A 102 -1.09 11.45 0.99
CA HIS A 102 -0.64 10.59 -0.11
C HIS A 102 -0.81 11.32 -1.45
N ASP A 103 0.00 10.95 -2.43
CA ASP A 103 -0.09 11.42 -3.83
C ASP A 103 -0.62 10.32 -4.75
N LEU A 104 -0.34 9.07 -4.40
CA LEU A 104 -0.68 7.89 -5.19
C LEU A 104 -1.18 6.77 -4.29
N LEU A 105 -2.32 6.18 -4.64
CA LEU A 105 -2.78 4.90 -4.11
C LEU A 105 -2.58 3.82 -5.17
N ILE A 106 -1.88 2.75 -4.80
CA ILE A 106 -1.69 1.55 -5.62
C ILE A 106 -2.38 0.38 -4.92
N LEU A 107 -3.41 -0.16 -5.57
CA LEU A 107 -4.15 -1.33 -5.11
C LEU A 107 -3.67 -2.59 -5.83
N ARG A 108 -3.99 -3.75 -5.27
CA ARG A 108 -3.79 -5.02 -5.98
C ARG A 108 -4.70 -5.07 -7.22
N PRO A 109 -4.17 -5.31 -8.43
CA PRO A 109 -4.92 -5.19 -9.68
C PRO A 109 -6.00 -6.27 -9.80
N ARG A 110 -7.03 -6.00 -10.62
CA ARG A 110 -8.10 -6.98 -10.90
C ARG A 110 -7.58 -8.18 -11.68
N HIS A 111 -6.68 -7.93 -12.62
CA HIS A 111 -6.18 -8.91 -13.58
C HIS A 111 -4.68 -8.72 -13.81
N GLY A 112 -4.05 -9.68 -14.50
CA GLY A 112 -2.64 -9.60 -14.86
C GLY A 112 -1.69 -9.95 -13.71
N ARG A 113 -0.43 -9.53 -13.86
CA ARG A 113 0.64 -9.86 -12.91
C ARG A 113 0.35 -9.21 -11.55
N GLY A 114 0.40 -10.01 -10.49
CA GLY A 114 0.14 -9.56 -9.13
C GLY A 114 -1.34 -9.52 -8.73
N SER A 115 -2.30 -9.89 -9.59
CA SER A 115 -3.71 -9.97 -9.20
C SER A 115 -4.01 -11.12 -8.21
N GLY A 116 -3.15 -12.13 -8.18
CA GLY A 116 -3.16 -13.22 -7.21
C GLY A 116 -1.76 -13.51 -6.64
N GLY A 117 -1.68 -14.52 -5.78
CA GLY A 117 -0.42 -14.95 -5.17
C GLY A 117 0.09 -14.06 -4.03
N PRO A 118 1.35 -14.23 -3.62
CA PRO A 118 1.95 -13.50 -2.50
C PRO A 118 1.94 -11.98 -2.69
N SER A 119 1.78 -11.23 -1.60
CA SER A 119 1.87 -9.76 -1.64
C SER A 119 3.27 -9.26 -2.00
N ALA A 120 4.33 -10.01 -1.67
CA ALA A 120 5.70 -9.66 -2.01
C ALA A 120 5.90 -9.55 -3.54
N ASP A 121 5.40 -10.52 -4.30
CA ASP A 121 5.53 -10.54 -5.76
C ASP A 121 4.77 -9.38 -6.42
N PHE A 122 3.56 -9.10 -5.91
CA PHE A 122 2.76 -7.96 -6.36
C PHE A 122 3.48 -6.63 -6.06
N LYS A 123 3.91 -6.39 -4.82
CA LYS A 123 4.57 -5.15 -4.43
C LYS A 123 5.89 -4.96 -5.18
N ARG A 124 6.69 -6.03 -5.35
CA ARG A 124 7.89 -6.01 -6.21
C ARG A 124 7.58 -5.56 -7.62
N HIS A 125 6.52 -6.10 -8.21
CA HIS A 125 6.11 -5.72 -9.55
C HIS A 125 5.78 -4.22 -9.64
N GLU A 126 5.06 -3.66 -8.66
CA GLU A 126 4.73 -2.24 -8.64
C GLU A 126 5.94 -1.34 -8.42
N ILE A 127 6.93 -1.76 -7.62
CA ILE A 127 8.22 -1.04 -7.49
C ILE A 127 8.90 -0.90 -8.86
N HIS A 128 8.92 -1.96 -9.66
CA HIS A 128 9.53 -1.91 -11.00
C HIS A 128 8.77 -0.97 -11.93
N ARG A 129 7.44 -0.90 -11.81
CA ARG A 129 6.60 0.02 -12.58
C ARG A 129 6.80 1.48 -12.14
N LEU A 130 6.91 1.73 -10.84
CA LEU A 130 7.24 3.05 -10.28
C LEU A 130 8.58 3.54 -10.81
N ARG A 131 9.62 2.70 -10.77
CA ARG A 131 10.94 3.02 -11.32
C ARG A 131 10.88 3.31 -12.83
N ALA A 132 10.15 2.48 -13.58
CA ALA A 132 9.96 2.70 -15.02
C ALA A 132 9.19 4.01 -15.34
N ALA A 133 8.34 4.48 -14.43
CA ALA A 133 7.64 5.75 -14.51
C ALA A 133 8.49 6.94 -14.02
N GLY A 134 9.75 6.74 -13.64
CA GLY A 134 10.67 7.81 -13.23
C GLY A 134 10.69 8.10 -11.74
N PHE A 135 10.08 7.27 -10.89
CA PHE A 135 10.15 7.43 -9.44
C PHE A 135 11.41 6.79 -8.84
N GLU A 136 11.99 7.48 -7.88
CA GLU A 136 13.12 7.04 -7.07
C GLU A 136 12.61 6.51 -5.74
N VAL A 137 12.29 5.22 -5.70
CA VAL A 137 11.81 4.55 -4.49
C VAL A 137 12.99 4.30 -3.55
N ALA A 138 13.18 5.17 -2.56
CA ALA A 138 14.32 5.12 -1.64
C ALA A 138 13.97 4.57 -0.25
N LEU A 139 12.74 4.80 0.21
CA LEU A 139 12.25 4.42 1.55
C LEU A 139 10.91 3.70 1.44
N ALA A 140 10.75 2.61 2.20
CA ALA A 140 9.49 1.91 2.36
C ALA A 140 9.21 1.53 3.81
N ILE A 141 7.93 1.60 4.22
CA ILE A 141 7.46 1.19 5.55
C ILE A 141 6.35 0.14 5.41
N ASP A 142 6.49 -0.97 6.13
CA ASP A 142 5.59 -2.12 6.07
C ASP A 142 5.57 -2.86 7.41
N ASP A 143 4.49 -3.60 7.69
CA ASP A 143 4.33 -4.40 8.90
C ASP A 143 4.60 -5.90 8.69
N ASP A 144 4.77 -6.34 7.45
CA ASP A 144 5.08 -7.72 7.09
C ASP A 144 6.58 -7.90 6.83
N GLU A 145 7.26 -8.67 7.68
CA GLU A 145 8.70 -8.94 7.56
C GLU A 145 9.09 -9.53 6.19
N ARG A 146 8.20 -10.29 5.55
CA ARG A 146 8.45 -10.87 4.22
C ARG A 146 8.47 -9.79 3.14
N ILE A 147 7.67 -8.74 3.32
CA ILE A 147 7.65 -7.58 2.43
C ILE A 147 8.87 -6.69 2.70
N ILE A 148 9.26 -6.52 3.96
CA ILE A 148 10.51 -5.83 4.34
C ILE A 148 11.72 -6.49 3.68
N GLU A 149 11.82 -7.82 3.73
CA GLU A 149 12.90 -8.56 3.06
C GLU A 149 12.86 -8.37 1.54
N MET A 150 11.67 -8.35 0.95
CA MET A 150 11.50 -8.04 -0.47
C MET A 150 12.01 -6.62 -0.81
N TYR A 151 11.65 -5.60 -0.05
CA TYR A 151 12.15 -4.24 -0.27
C TYR A 151 13.68 -4.16 -0.17
N ARG A 152 14.27 -4.84 0.83
CA ARG A 152 15.73 -4.92 0.99
C ARG A 152 16.40 -5.60 -0.19
N SER A 153 15.79 -6.68 -0.72
CA SER A 153 16.27 -7.36 -1.93
C SER A 153 16.23 -6.47 -3.19
N GLU A 154 15.37 -5.45 -3.18
CA GLU A 154 15.25 -4.44 -4.22
C GLU A 154 16.13 -3.21 -3.96
N HIS A 155 17.04 -3.26 -2.98
CA HIS A 155 17.90 -2.14 -2.55
C HIS A 155 17.13 -0.90 -2.06
N ILE A 156 15.97 -1.10 -1.45
CA ILE A 156 15.18 -0.04 -0.82
C ILE A 156 15.45 -0.05 0.69
N PHE A 157 15.71 1.11 1.28
CA PHE A 157 15.81 1.22 2.73
C PHE A 157 14.42 1.00 3.34
N ALA A 158 14.27 -0.06 4.14
CA ALA A 158 12.97 -0.53 4.60
C ALA A 158 12.88 -0.52 6.12
N LEU A 159 11.86 0.17 6.65
CA LEU A 159 11.55 0.20 8.08
C LEU A 159 10.38 -0.73 8.38
N TYR A 160 10.63 -1.69 9.26
CA TYR A 160 9.59 -2.52 9.83
C TYR A 160 8.84 -1.75 10.92
N THR A 161 7.51 -1.81 10.91
CA THR A 161 6.66 -1.38 12.03
C THR A 161 5.85 -2.56 12.55
N HIS A 162 5.72 -2.66 13.87
CA HIS A 162 5.04 -3.79 14.47
C HIS A 162 3.51 -3.55 14.55
N SER A 163 2.72 -4.36 13.85
CA SER A 163 1.24 -4.31 13.87
C SER A 163 0.58 -5.34 14.80
N GLY A 164 1.31 -6.39 15.20
CA GLY A 164 0.76 -7.55 15.89
C GLY A 164 -0.07 -8.51 15.02
N TYR A 165 -0.23 -8.27 13.71
CA TYR A 165 -1.13 -9.06 12.85
C TYR A 165 -0.61 -10.47 12.56
N TYR A 166 0.71 -10.62 12.52
CA TYR A 166 1.36 -11.87 12.14
C TYR A 166 1.79 -12.71 13.34
N GLU A 167 1.55 -12.23 14.56
CA GLU A 167 1.77 -12.98 15.79
C GLU A 167 0.61 -13.98 16.01
N ARG A 168 0.95 -15.17 16.51
CA ARG A 168 0.00 -16.26 16.80
C ARG A 168 -0.13 -16.49 18.28
#